data_AF-E6QPR9-F1
#
_entry.id   AF-E6QPR9-F1
#
_cell.length_a   1.000
_cell.length_b   1.000
_cell.length_c   1.000
_cell.angle_alpha   90.00
_cell.angle_beta   90.00
_cell.angle_gamma   90.00
#
_symmetry.space_group_name_H-M   'P 1'
#
loop_
_entity.id
_entity.type
_entity.pdbx_description
1 polymer ?
#
loop_
_entity_poly.entity_id
_entity_poly.type
_entity_poly.pdbx_seq_one_letter_code
_entity_poly.pdbx_strand_id
1 'polypeptide(L)'
;MQISSVNTLAIPTAINCMIPPDYVKVHALQVTVDGEQATLTRFEREDGHNCGLGGEHFSVVVSKTGLLKGFAHLGLAYSSGILPSRERAQEIALNFLHESAPDLLLRMKIHWINPHDEAFCVIRNGRPERITLTGMKVKVKNTGDGRWFWVIVGPNERVTVFERDIVWVTFPGRRRTEKWLHDQWLAEHSQQILGAKRI
;
A
#
# COMPACT_ATOMS: atom_id res chain seq x y z
N MET A 1 -11.31 14.65 29.36
CA MET A 1 -11.68 14.06 28.07
C MET A 1 -10.88 12.78 27.90
N GLN A 2 -11.55 11.64 27.90
CA GLN A 2 -10.94 10.33 27.80
C GLN A 2 -10.69 10.06 26.32
N ILE A 3 -9.43 10.14 25.89
CA ILE A 3 -9.05 9.74 24.54
C ILE A 3 -9.26 8.24 24.48
N SER A 4 -10.31 7.80 23.78
CA SER A 4 -10.56 6.39 23.53
C SER A 4 -9.31 5.80 22.89
N SER A 5 -8.61 4.94 23.62
CA SER A 5 -7.49 4.16 23.12
C SER A 5 -8.02 3.27 22.01
N VAL A 6 -7.80 3.68 20.75
CA VAL A 6 -8.04 2.83 19.60
C VAL A 6 -7.12 1.64 19.77
N ASN A 7 -7.69 0.47 20.10
CA ASN A 7 -6.96 -0.80 20.05
C ASN A 7 -6.39 -0.94 18.65
N THR A 8 -5.12 -0.57 18.49
CA THR A 8 -4.42 -0.70 17.23
C THR A 8 -4.12 -2.18 17.10
N LEU A 9 -4.79 -2.86 16.18
CA LEU A 9 -4.49 -4.26 15.89
C LEU A 9 -3.04 -4.35 15.41
N ALA A 10 -2.35 -5.40 15.86
CA ALA A 10 -0.95 -5.59 15.53
C ALA A 10 -0.80 -5.77 14.01
N ILE A 11 0.12 -5.02 13.41
CA ILE A 11 0.53 -5.21 12.01
C ILE A 11 1.22 -6.58 11.93
N PRO A 12 0.90 -7.42 10.93
CA PRO A 12 1.55 -8.72 10.76
C PRO A 12 3.07 -8.59 10.75
N THR A 13 3.80 -9.49 11.41
CA THR A 13 5.26 -9.40 11.58
C THR A 13 6.01 -9.23 10.26
N ALA A 14 5.61 -9.97 9.22
CA ALA A 14 6.20 -9.86 7.88
C ALA A 14 6.12 -8.43 7.32
N ILE A 15 5.04 -7.71 7.60
CA ILE A 15 4.83 -6.33 7.17
C ILE A 15 5.54 -5.35 8.10
N ASN A 16 5.56 -5.62 9.40
CA ASN A 16 6.27 -4.79 10.36
C ASN A 16 7.78 -4.71 10.03
N CYS A 17 8.38 -5.80 9.57
CA CYS A 17 9.78 -5.84 9.12
C CYS A 17 10.05 -5.02 7.85
N MET A 18 9.00 -4.63 7.10
CA MET A 18 9.13 -3.84 5.88
C MET A 18 9.06 -2.33 6.12
N ILE A 19 8.58 -1.91 7.30
CA ILE A 19 8.54 -0.52 7.73
C ILE A 19 9.98 -0.05 7.96
N PRO A 20 10.44 1.03 7.32
CA PRO A 20 11.78 1.55 7.57
C PRO A 20 11.97 1.93 9.05
N PRO A 21 13.16 1.71 9.63
CA PRO A 21 13.40 1.95 11.05
C PRO A 21 13.33 3.44 11.44
N ASP A 22 13.52 4.34 10.47
CA ASP A 22 13.40 5.79 10.60
C ASP A 22 11.97 6.30 10.38
N TYR A 23 10.98 5.40 10.24
CA TYR A 23 9.59 5.78 10.07
C TYR A 23 8.81 5.59 11.38
N VAL A 24 8.05 6.62 11.77
CA VAL A 24 7.20 6.64 12.95
C VAL A 24 5.73 6.65 12.57
N LYS A 25 4.88 6.04 13.40
CA LYS A 25 3.42 6.06 13.21
C LYS A 25 2.92 7.48 13.40
N VAL A 26 2.40 8.09 12.34
CA VAL A 26 1.82 9.44 12.40
C VAL A 26 0.30 9.42 12.55
N HIS A 27 -0.35 8.35 12.07
CA HIS A 27 -1.81 8.28 12.07
C HIS A 27 -2.37 6.86 12.02
N ALA A 28 -3.55 6.66 12.60
CA ALA A 28 -4.33 5.44 12.47
C ALA A 28 -5.83 5.75 12.41
N LEU A 29 -6.53 5.21 11.41
CA LEU A 29 -7.97 5.37 11.19
C LEU A 29 -8.68 4.03 11.20
N GLN A 30 -9.90 4.02 11.74
CA GLN A 30 -10.84 2.97 11.41
C GLN A 30 -11.46 3.25 10.05
N VAL A 31 -11.43 2.26 9.16
CA VAL A 31 -11.98 2.30 7.81
C VAL A 31 -12.82 1.06 7.57
N THR A 32 -13.73 1.10 6.60
CA THR A 32 -14.50 -0.07 6.18
C THR A 32 -14.03 -0.51 4.79
N VAL A 33 -13.43 -1.70 4.70
CA VAL A 33 -12.92 -2.30 3.46
C VAL A 33 -13.89 -3.37 2.99
N ASP A 34 -14.62 -3.10 1.91
CA ASP A 34 -15.59 -4.03 1.31
C ASP A 34 -16.62 -4.59 2.32
N GLY A 35 -17.04 -3.77 3.28
CA GLY A 35 -18.01 -4.13 4.34
C GLY A 35 -17.38 -4.70 5.61
N GLU A 36 -16.06 -4.89 5.65
CA GLU A 36 -15.31 -5.36 6.82
C GLU A 36 -14.61 -4.19 7.53
N GLN A 37 -14.66 -4.15 8.86
CA GLN A 37 -13.91 -3.14 9.63
C GLN A 37 -12.41 -3.42 9.55
N ALA A 38 -11.64 -2.36 9.36
CA ALA A 38 -10.19 -2.40 9.24
C ALA A 38 -9.55 -1.14 9.85
N THR A 39 -8.25 -1.21 10.10
CA THR A 39 -7.42 -0.08 10.53
C THR A 39 -6.43 0.28 9.42
N LEU A 40 -6.50 1.52 8.93
CA LEU A 40 -5.49 2.14 8.09
C LEU A 40 -4.47 2.83 8.99
N THR A 41 -3.21 2.41 8.95
CA THR A 41 -2.12 3.02 9.71
C THR A 41 -1.11 3.63 8.74
N ARG A 42 -0.69 4.87 9.00
CA ARG A 42 0.34 5.57 8.22
C ARG A 42 1.57 5.82 9.07
N PHE A 43 2.72 5.58 8.45
CA PHE A 43 4.04 5.86 8.96
C PHE A 43 4.76 6.83 8.01
N GLU A 44 5.49 7.76 8.57
CA GLU A 44 6.27 8.77 7.85
C GLU A 44 7.64 8.90 8.50
N ARG A 45 8.61 9.51 7.81
CA ARG A 45 9.96 9.70 8.34
C ARG A 45 9.93 10.52 9.62
N GLU A 46 10.70 10.09 10.62
CA GLU A 46 10.83 10.79 11.89
C GLU A 46 11.46 12.18 11.72
N ASP A 47 12.33 12.34 10.73
CA ASP A 47 12.99 13.61 10.40
C ASP A 47 12.10 14.63 9.68
N GLY A 48 10.87 14.24 9.33
CA GLY A 48 9.88 15.11 8.68
C GLY A 48 10.15 15.41 7.20
N HIS A 49 11.23 14.87 6.60
CA HIS A 49 11.51 15.10 5.19
C HIS A 49 10.48 14.41 4.30
N ASN A 50 9.98 15.13 3.28
CA ASN A 50 9.00 14.62 2.31
C ASN A 50 7.75 13.97 2.95
N CYS A 51 7.40 14.35 4.18
CA CYS A 51 6.29 13.79 4.94
C CYS A 51 4.98 14.53 4.67
N GLY A 52 3.84 13.90 4.98
CA GLY A 52 2.50 14.44 4.72
C GLY A 52 1.83 13.84 3.49
N LEU A 53 0.65 14.36 3.17
CA LEU A 53 -0.12 13.88 2.03
C LEU A 53 0.57 14.21 0.71
N GLY A 54 0.66 13.20 -0.15
CA GLY A 54 1.37 13.21 -1.41
C GLY A 54 2.84 12.81 -1.28
N GLY A 55 3.37 12.59 -0.07
CA GLY A 55 4.80 12.40 0.19
C GLY A 55 5.28 10.97 0.34
N GLU A 56 6.51 10.85 0.83
CA GLU A 56 7.08 9.59 1.28
C GLU A 56 6.33 9.06 2.49
N HIS A 57 5.93 7.79 2.42
CA HIS A 57 5.19 7.15 3.50
C HIS A 57 5.18 5.62 3.37
N PHE A 58 4.85 4.97 4.48
CA PHE A 58 4.42 3.59 4.52
C PHE A 58 2.99 3.56 5.09
N SER A 59 2.03 3.09 4.31
CA SER A 59 0.64 2.93 4.72
C SER A 59 0.28 1.46 4.71
N VAL A 60 -0.46 0.99 5.71
CA VAL A 60 -0.94 -0.39 5.80
C VAL A 60 -2.39 -0.44 6.25
N VAL A 61 -3.16 -1.36 5.66
CA VAL A 61 -4.53 -1.65 6.07
C VAL A 61 -4.61 -3.07 6.58
N VAL A 62 -5.05 -3.23 7.83
CA VAL A 62 -5.23 -4.53 8.48
C VAL A 62 -6.68 -4.64 8.94
N SER A 63 -7.34 -5.76 8.60
CA SER A 63 -8.73 -5.98 9.01
C SER A 63 -8.85 -6.24 10.51
N LYS A 64 -10.08 -6.19 11.04
CA LYS A 64 -10.35 -6.43 12.46
C LYS A 64 -9.84 -7.79 12.95
N THR A 65 -9.74 -8.78 12.06
CA THR A 65 -9.26 -10.14 12.38
C THR A 65 -7.74 -10.28 12.27
N GLY A 66 -7.01 -9.20 11.94
CA GLY A 66 -5.57 -9.22 11.75
C GLY A 66 -5.14 -9.55 10.31
N LEU A 67 -6.09 -9.72 9.39
CA LEU A 67 -5.78 -10.01 7.98
C LEU A 67 -5.19 -8.78 7.28
N LEU A 68 -4.05 -8.95 6.60
CA LEU A 68 -3.48 -7.90 5.76
C LEU A 68 -4.38 -7.64 4.54
N LYS A 69 -4.97 -6.44 4.45
CA LYS A 69 -5.75 -5.98 3.29
C LYS A 69 -4.89 -5.30 2.23
N GLY A 70 -3.77 -4.71 2.64
CA GLY A 70 -2.79 -4.15 1.72
C GLY A 70 -1.79 -3.24 2.42
N PHE A 71 -0.74 -2.88 1.72
CA PHE A 71 0.18 -1.82 2.12
C PHE A 71 0.73 -1.10 0.88
N ALA A 72 1.21 0.12 1.08
CA ALA A 72 1.95 0.89 0.09
C ALA A 72 3.14 1.55 0.75
N HIS A 73 4.29 1.43 0.12
CA HIS A 73 5.54 2.05 0.53
C HIS A 73 6.03 2.93 -0.62
N LEU A 74 5.81 4.23 -0.49
CA LEU A 74 6.29 5.24 -1.43
C LEU A 74 7.48 5.94 -0.80
N GLY A 75 8.66 5.78 -1.39
CA GLY A 75 9.90 6.32 -0.86
C GLY A 75 10.91 6.58 -1.95
N LEU A 76 11.65 7.68 -1.85
CA LEU A 76 12.68 8.11 -2.78
C LEU A 76 13.82 7.10 -2.88
N ALA A 77 14.12 6.40 -1.77
CA ALA A 77 15.09 5.31 -1.76
C ALA A 77 14.74 4.16 -2.74
N TYR A 78 13.49 4.08 -3.20
CA TYR A 78 12.98 3.02 -4.08
C TYR A 78 12.56 3.52 -5.46
N SER A 79 12.78 4.80 -5.78
CA SER A 79 12.39 5.38 -7.06
C SER A 79 13.46 5.22 -8.16
N SER A 80 14.59 4.55 -7.85
CA SER A 80 15.70 4.36 -8.79
C SER A 80 16.29 2.97 -8.69
N GLY A 81 16.81 2.47 -9.82
CA GLY A 81 17.47 1.17 -9.93
C GLY A 81 16.89 0.32 -11.06
N ILE A 82 17.41 -0.89 -11.21
CA ILE A 82 16.98 -1.83 -12.25
C ILE A 82 15.73 -2.56 -11.75
N LEU A 83 14.70 -2.61 -12.58
CA LEU A 83 13.51 -3.41 -12.32
C LEU A 83 13.82 -4.90 -12.48
N PRO A 84 13.27 -5.78 -11.63
CA PRO A 84 13.40 -7.22 -11.83
C PRO A 84 12.77 -7.64 -13.17
N SER A 85 13.22 -8.78 -13.72
CA SER A 85 12.53 -9.40 -14.85
C SER A 85 11.11 -9.82 -14.47
N ARG A 86 10.29 -10.19 -15.46
CA ARG A 86 8.92 -10.68 -15.21
C ARG A 86 8.93 -11.94 -14.34
N GLU A 87 9.86 -12.85 -14.61
CA GLU A 87 10.04 -14.12 -13.90
C GLU A 87 10.51 -13.86 -12.46
N ARG A 88 11.47 -12.96 -12.28
CA ARG A 88 11.97 -12.60 -10.96
C ARG A 88 10.93 -11.86 -10.11
N ALA A 89 10.18 -10.94 -10.73
CA ALA A 89 9.07 -10.26 -10.07
C ALA A 89 7.97 -11.24 -9.63
N GLN A 90 7.69 -12.26 -10.46
CA GLN A 90 6.76 -13.32 -10.11
C GLN A 90 7.25 -14.10 -8.88
N GLU A 91 8.50 -14.55 -8.87
CA GLU A 91 9.08 -15.30 -7.75
C GLU A 91 9.01 -14.50 -6.44
N ILE A 92 9.43 -13.25 -6.46
CA ILE A 92 9.38 -12.35 -5.30
C ILE A 92 7.93 -12.16 -4.82
N ALA A 93 6.99 -11.95 -5.75
CA ALA A 93 5.59 -11.81 -5.39
C ALA A 93 5.01 -13.07 -4.75
N LEU A 94 5.37 -14.25 -5.24
CA LEU A 94 4.92 -15.53 -4.68
C LEU A 94 5.51 -15.78 -3.29
N ASN A 95 6.79 -15.47 -3.08
CA ASN A 95 7.43 -15.58 -1.77
C ASN A 95 6.77 -14.63 -0.75
N PHE A 96 6.53 -13.38 -1.15
CA PHE A 96 5.79 -12.42 -0.32
C PHE A 96 4.39 -12.93 0.05
N LEU A 97 3.64 -13.48 -0.92
CA LEU A 97 2.30 -14.02 -0.67
C LEU A 97 2.35 -15.23 0.26
N HIS A 98 3.34 -16.10 0.13
CA HIS A 98 3.51 -17.25 1.02
C HIS A 98 3.67 -16.82 2.49
N GLU A 99 4.40 -15.73 2.73
CA GLU A 99 4.64 -15.22 4.09
C GLU A 99 3.47 -14.37 4.63
N SER A 100 2.86 -13.54 3.77
CA SER A 100 1.97 -12.46 4.20
C SER A 100 0.49 -12.67 3.89
N ALA A 101 0.16 -13.52 2.92
CA ALA A 101 -1.20 -13.81 2.49
C ALA A 101 -1.33 -15.21 1.85
N PRO A 102 -0.95 -16.29 2.58
CA PRO A 102 -0.86 -17.64 2.00
C PRO A 102 -2.20 -18.18 1.51
N ASP A 103 -3.31 -17.66 2.03
CA ASP A 103 -4.66 -18.01 1.61
C ASP A 103 -4.93 -17.68 0.12
N LEU A 104 -4.25 -16.68 -0.44
CA LEU A 104 -4.38 -16.30 -1.85
C LEU A 104 -3.71 -17.31 -2.81
N LEU A 105 -2.71 -18.07 -2.35
CA LEU A 105 -1.95 -18.99 -3.20
C LEU A 105 -2.80 -20.17 -3.69
N LEU A 106 -3.80 -20.59 -2.91
CA LEU A 106 -4.64 -21.75 -3.23
C LEU A 106 -5.54 -21.54 -4.44
N ARG A 107 -5.91 -20.29 -4.72
CA ARG A 107 -6.94 -19.93 -5.70
C ARG A 107 -6.52 -18.74 -6.54
N MET A 108 -5.39 -18.85 -7.23
CA MET A 108 -4.87 -17.75 -8.03
C MET A 108 -4.61 -18.10 -9.48
N LYS A 109 -4.80 -17.12 -10.35
CA LYS A 109 -4.34 -17.12 -11.74
C LYS A 109 -3.65 -15.79 -12.04
N ILE A 110 -2.35 -15.83 -12.31
CA ILE A 110 -1.61 -14.66 -12.79
C ILE A 110 -2.20 -14.24 -14.13
N HIS A 111 -2.55 -12.96 -14.25
CA HIS A 111 -3.14 -12.40 -15.45
C HIS A 111 -2.10 -11.70 -16.31
N TRP A 112 -1.27 -10.85 -15.72
CA TRP A 112 -0.14 -10.22 -16.41
C TRP A 112 0.90 -9.71 -15.41
N ILE A 113 2.11 -9.46 -15.92
CA ILE A 113 3.23 -8.88 -15.18
C ILE A 113 3.84 -7.77 -16.03
N ASN A 114 3.61 -6.51 -15.68
CA ASN A 114 4.06 -5.35 -16.48
C ASN A 114 4.54 -4.22 -15.54
N PRO A 115 5.37 -3.28 -16.03
CA PRO A 115 5.67 -2.04 -15.31
C PRO A 115 4.40 -1.28 -14.93
N HIS A 116 4.40 -0.69 -13.74
CA HIS A 116 3.34 0.15 -13.20
C HIS A 116 3.97 1.31 -12.42
N ASP A 117 3.45 2.50 -12.63
CA ASP A 117 3.93 3.72 -11.98
C ASP A 117 3.02 4.13 -10.83
N GLU A 118 3.63 4.45 -9.70
CA GLU A 118 3.05 5.25 -8.63
C GLU A 118 3.75 6.61 -8.59
N ALA A 119 3.07 7.66 -8.13
CA ALA A 119 3.65 8.99 -8.05
C ALA A 119 3.50 9.59 -6.66
N PHE A 120 4.54 10.30 -6.23
CA PHE A 120 4.57 11.06 -4.98
C PHE A 120 5.41 12.33 -5.17
N CYS A 121 5.37 13.23 -4.21
CA CYS A 121 6.07 14.50 -4.21
C CYS A 121 7.17 14.48 -3.15
N VAL A 122 8.31 15.08 -3.49
CA VAL A 122 9.40 15.36 -2.56
C VAL A 122 9.73 16.85 -2.61
N ILE A 123 10.32 17.39 -1.55
CA ILE A 123 10.86 18.74 -1.54
C ILE A 123 12.34 18.66 -1.91
N ARG A 124 12.72 19.23 -3.07
CA ARG A 124 14.12 19.42 -3.46
C ARG A 124 14.41 20.91 -3.59
N ASN A 125 15.45 21.39 -2.92
CA ASN A 125 15.85 22.80 -2.94
C ASN A 125 14.67 23.76 -2.63
N GLY A 126 13.81 23.38 -1.67
CA GLY A 126 12.64 24.15 -1.27
C GLY A 126 11.48 24.16 -2.27
N ARG A 127 11.50 23.32 -3.31
CA ARG A 127 10.43 23.20 -4.31
C ARG A 127 9.86 21.79 -4.36
N PRO A 128 8.54 21.62 -4.55
CA PRO A 128 7.94 20.32 -4.76
C PRO A 128 8.37 19.77 -6.13
N GLU A 129 8.84 18.52 -6.13
CA GLU A 129 9.19 17.76 -7.32
C GLU A 129 8.38 16.46 -7.31
N ARG A 130 7.74 16.15 -8.45
CA ARG A 130 7.00 14.91 -8.63
C ARG A 130 7.96 13.79 -9.00
N ILE A 131 7.98 12.74 -8.19
CA ILE A 131 8.76 11.52 -8.40
C ILE A 131 7.84 10.41 -8.90
N THR A 132 8.33 9.64 -9.86
CA THR A 132 7.70 8.39 -10.32
C THR A 132 8.42 7.21 -9.70
N LEU A 133 7.67 6.34 -9.01
CA LEU A 133 8.11 5.04 -8.56
C LEU A 133 7.55 3.99 -9.51
N THR A 134 8.42 3.43 -10.34
CA THR A 134 8.05 2.33 -11.24
C THR A 134 8.34 0.99 -10.57
N GLY A 135 7.43 0.03 -10.71
CA GLY A 135 7.64 -1.35 -10.27
C GLY A 135 6.98 -2.37 -11.20
N MET A 136 7.39 -3.63 -11.12
CA MET A 136 6.77 -4.73 -11.83
C MET A 136 5.52 -5.19 -11.09
N LYS A 137 4.35 -4.91 -11.65
CA LYS A 137 3.06 -5.29 -11.08
C LYS A 137 2.65 -6.68 -11.55
N VAL A 138 2.63 -7.61 -10.61
CA VAL A 138 2.09 -8.97 -10.78
C VAL A 138 0.59 -8.91 -10.48
N LYS A 139 -0.24 -8.80 -11.51
CA LYS A 139 -1.70 -8.74 -11.37
C LYS A 139 -2.29 -10.13 -11.41
N VAL A 140 -3.09 -10.45 -10.40
CA VAL A 140 -3.59 -11.80 -10.16
C VAL A 140 -5.09 -11.77 -9.95
N LYS A 141 -5.78 -12.77 -10.51
CA LYS A 141 -7.21 -13.00 -10.27
C LYS A 141 -7.36 -14.13 -9.27
N ASN A 142 -8.12 -13.90 -8.22
CA ASN A 142 -8.57 -14.95 -7.32
C ASN A 142 -9.65 -15.78 -8.05
N THR A 143 -9.41 -17.07 -8.22
CA THR A 143 -10.30 -17.98 -8.95
C THR A 143 -11.47 -18.48 -8.09
N GLY A 144 -11.42 -18.29 -6.77
CA GLY A 144 -12.47 -18.67 -5.84
C GLY A 144 -13.65 -17.70 -5.80
N ASP A 145 -13.38 -16.41 -5.91
CA ASP A 145 -14.38 -15.34 -5.78
C ASP A 145 -14.36 -14.33 -6.95
N GLY A 146 -13.40 -14.45 -7.86
CA GLY A 146 -13.24 -13.58 -9.02
C GLY A 146 -12.61 -12.22 -8.74
N ARG A 147 -12.25 -11.92 -7.48
CA ARG A 147 -11.63 -10.65 -7.07
C ARG A 147 -10.20 -10.55 -7.55
N TRP A 148 -9.68 -9.33 -7.60
CA TRP A 148 -8.30 -9.08 -8.01
C TRP A 148 -7.42 -8.80 -6.81
N PHE A 149 -6.15 -9.16 -6.95
CA PHE A 149 -5.09 -8.72 -6.06
C PHE A 149 -3.82 -8.51 -6.87
N TRP A 150 -2.86 -7.80 -6.32
CA TRP A 150 -1.58 -7.60 -6.95
C TRP A 150 -0.47 -7.35 -5.95
N VAL A 151 0.73 -7.68 -6.40
CA VAL A 151 1.99 -7.31 -5.75
C VAL A 151 2.76 -6.45 -6.75
N ILE A 152 3.34 -5.35 -6.30
CA ILE A 152 4.26 -4.52 -7.10
C ILE A 152 5.65 -4.67 -6.51
N VAL A 153 6.58 -5.12 -7.36
CA VAL A 153 7.99 -5.30 -7.01
C VAL A 153 8.81 -4.19 -7.65
N GLY A 154 9.35 -3.29 -6.84
CA GLY A 154 10.18 -2.18 -7.29
C GLY A 154 11.65 -2.58 -7.53
N PRO A 155 12.51 -1.59 -7.76
CA PRO A 155 13.97 -1.77 -7.77
C PRO A 155 14.47 -2.41 -6.47
N ASN A 156 15.65 -3.04 -6.55
CA ASN A 156 16.27 -3.77 -5.43
C ASN A 156 15.37 -4.89 -4.88
N GLU A 157 14.52 -5.46 -5.74
CA GLU A 157 13.68 -6.63 -5.44
C GLU A 157 12.69 -6.43 -4.28
N ARG A 158 12.38 -5.18 -3.93
CA ARG A 158 11.51 -4.85 -2.80
C ARG A 158 10.05 -4.83 -3.23
N VAL A 159 9.18 -5.47 -2.45
CA VAL A 159 7.74 -5.28 -2.62
C VAL A 159 7.37 -3.89 -2.09
N THR A 160 6.80 -3.06 -2.97
CA THR A 160 6.42 -1.67 -2.65
C THR A 160 4.92 -1.52 -2.44
N VAL A 161 4.10 -2.34 -3.09
CA VAL A 161 2.64 -2.30 -2.95
C VAL A 161 2.07 -3.71 -2.94
N PHE A 162 1.14 -3.96 -2.01
CA PHE A 162 0.25 -5.11 -2.04
C PHE A 162 -1.18 -4.64 -1.82
N GLU A 163 -2.10 -5.12 -2.64
CA GLU A 163 -3.55 -4.91 -2.44
C GLU A 163 -4.30 -6.20 -2.79
N ARG A 164 -5.35 -6.52 -2.01
CA ARG A 164 -6.21 -7.68 -2.26
C ARG A 164 -7.70 -7.34 -2.24
N ASP A 165 -8.51 -8.35 -2.55
CA ASP A 165 -9.98 -8.32 -2.51
C ASP A 165 -10.62 -7.27 -3.44
N ILE A 166 -9.91 -6.82 -4.48
CA ILE A 166 -10.34 -5.71 -5.33
C ILE A 166 -11.46 -6.13 -6.29
N VAL A 167 -12.58 -5.42 -6.20
CA VAL A 167 -13.74 -5.55 -7.08
C VAL A 167 -13.68 -4.50 -8.20
N TRP A 168 -13.82 -4.96 -9.44
CA TRP A 168 -14.01 -4.11 -10.62
C TRP A 168 -15.48 -4.18 -11.06
N VAL A 169 -16.11 -3.03 -11.30
CA VAL A 169 -17.43 -2.99 -11.95
C VAL A 169 -17.21 -3.00 -13.46
N THR A 170 -17.87 -3.93 -14.15
CA THR A 170 -17.72 -4.14 -15.59
C THR A 170 -18.31 -3.00 -16.42
N PHE A 171 -19.25 -2.21 -15.89
CA PHE A 171 -19.82 -1.04 -16.56
C PHE A 171 -20.39 -0.01 -15.58
N PRO A 172 -19.96 1.27 -15.60
CA PRO A 172 -18.81 1.81 -16.32
C PRO A 172 -17.52 1.25 -15.70
N GLY A 173 -16.54 0.84 -16.52
CA GLY A 173 -15.29 0.17 -16.10
C GLY A 173 -14.50 0.94 -15.04
N ARG A 174 -14.86 0.75 -13.77
CA ARG A 174 -14.33 1.49 -12.63
C ARG A 174 -14.07 0.50 -11.49
N ARG A 175 -12.99 0.76 -10.75
CA ARG A 175 -12.71 0.04 -9.50
C ARG A 175 -13.78 0.43 -8.49
N ARG A 176 -14.43 -0.57 -7.87
CA ARG A 176 -15.41 -0.36 -6.78
C ARG A 176 -14.71 -0.21 -5.43
N THR A 177 -13.76 -1.09 -5.16
CA THR A 177 -12.95 -1.09 -3.94
C THR A 177 -12.21 0.24 -3.85
N GLU A 178 -12.30 0.93 -2.72
CA GLU A 178 -11.65 2.24 -2.59
C GLU A 178 -10.13 2.09 -2.58
N LYS A 179 -9.42 3.23 -2.72
CA LYS A 179 -7.97 3.29 -2.78
C LYS A 179 -7.41 3.80 -1.45
N TRP A 180 -7.70 3.11 -0.34
CA TRP A 180 -7.32 3.57 1.02
C TRP A 180 -5.83 3.87 1.21
N LEU A 181 -4.96 3.20 0.43
CA LEU A 181 -3.51 3.38 0.45
C LEU A 181 -3.01 4.54 -0.42
N HIS A 182 -3.90 5.20 -1.16
CA HIS A 182 -3.56 6.29 -2.08
C HIS A 182 -3.91 7.62 -1.41
N ASP A 183 -2.97 8.57 -1.44
CA ASP A 183 -3.13 9.85 -0.76
C ASP A 183 -4.30 10.70 -1.28
N GLN A 184 -4.75 10.46 -2.52
CA GLN A 184 -5.99 11.06 -3.04
C GLN A 184 -7.20 10.69 -2.18
N TRP A 185 -7.32 9.43 -1.74
CA TRP A 185 -8.43 8.99 -0.88
C TRP A 185 -8.34 9.68 0.47
N LEU A 186 -7.15 9.75 1.08
CA LEU A 186 -6.94 10.47 2.35
C LEU A 186 -7.27 11.97 2.22
N ALA A 187 -6.94 12.60 1.10
CA ALA A 187 -7.25 14.01 0.85
C ALA A 187 -8.77 14.25 0.72
N GLU A 188 -9.50 13.38 0.03
CA GLU A 188 -10.95 13.45 -0.13
C GLU A 188 -11.70 13.19 1.19
N HIS A 189 -11.12 12.39 2.09
CA HIS A 189 -11.70 12.03 3.39
C HIS A 189 -11.08 12.83 4.56
N SER A 190 -10.31 13.87 4.25
CA SER A 190 -9.50 14.63 5.21
C SER A 190 -10.30 15.46 6.23
N GLN A 191 -11.60 15.73 6.01
CA GLN A 191 -12.44 16.37 7.03
C GLN A 191 -12.70 15.47 8.25
N GLN A 192 -12.50 14.16 8.13
CA GLN A 192 -12.47 13.22 9.26
C GLN A 192 -11.06 13.08 9.87
N ILE A 193 -10.05 13.72 9.26
CA ILE A 193 -8.61 13.58 9.51
C ILE A 193 -8.05 14.99 9.77
N LEU A 194 -8.48 15.63 10.85
CA LEU A 194 -7.99 16.95 11.23
C LEU A 194 -6.49 16.89 11.57
N GLY A 195 -5.64 17.30 10.61
CA GLY A 195 -4.19 17.41 10.80
C GLY A 195 -3.32 17.28 9.53
N ALA A 196 -3.89 17.02 8.36
CA ALA A 196 -3.11 16.81 7.13
C ALA A 196 -2.36 18.08 6.69
N LYS A 197 -1.08 18.19 7.04
CA LYS A 197 -0.14 19.09 6.35
C LYS A 197 0.05 18.56 4.93
N ARG A 198 -0.30 19.37 3.93
CA ARG A 198 0.06 19.11 2.54
C ARG A 198 1.51 19.54 2.31
N ILE A 199 2.21 18.79 1.49
CA ILE A 199 3.57 19.09 1.01
C ILE A 199 3.54 20.27 0.04
#